data_AF-A0A6C0KMD4-F1
#
_entry.id   AF-A0A6C0KMD4-F1
#
_cell.length_a   1.000
_cell.length_b   1.000
_cell.length_c   1.000
_cell.angle_alpha   90.00
_cell.angle_beta   90.00
_cell.angle_gamma   90.00
#
_symmetry.space_group_name_H-M   'P 1'
#
loop_
_entity.id
_entity.type
_entity.pdbx_description
1 polymer ?
#
loop_
_entity_poly.entity_id
_entity_poly.type
_entity_poly.pdbx_seq_one_letter_code
_entity_poly.pdbx_strand_id
1 'polypeptide(L)'
;MPTQKKRNQKQHSNMSKQLNKQIITILENHIEQMNNPYNDSKMSNMLYERLSNSLKESKTIHHDYTLKDMSAPNKAPNQFMSEQIIEHIQKTLHYQYDISFTYKNITFFIQIMFSNKINIQEYIKYIKWVICFCLMDVKNNKKDTVYFTFYLTSLKKEFNSSHQTIIKSHNINSGYQASNEICIYRKEEWLKVFIHECFHVFNMDFHESTISFSEIFKDTFFIESNFLVFESFVEFWARIINCAIFTYTLKPVIKKTEFHTIFSVNMNMERIFSLIQCTKLLKKFDLTYENIVDKQKEMLSKRIYKEETNAFCYYVITAILMNCFDKTLQWFDIHNHLFSFQKSESQIITFCHYIKQQAKEPSLIQTLDEISSSDLYNDVFMKMTLFDIQIS
;
A
#
# COMPACT_ATOMS: atom_id res chain seq x y z
N MET A 1 2.55 23.25 27.89
CA MET A 1 2.95 21.82 27.81
C MET A 1 1.85 20.78 28.13
N PRO A 2 0.80 21.02 28.96
CA PRO A 2 -0.25 20.01 29.21
C PRO A 2 -1.26 19.81 28.06
N THR A 3 -1.40 20.79 27.17
CA THR A 3 -2.45 20.86 26.12
C THR A 3 -2.11 20.04 24.87
N GLN A 4 -0.83 19.87 24.55
CA GLN A 4 -0.36 19.19 23.34
C GLN A 4 -0.37 17.66 23.52
N LYS A 5 0.00 17.18 24.71
CA LYS A 5 -0.09 15.76 25.10
C LYS A 5 -1.55 15.26 25.09
N LYS A 6 -2.50 16.09 25.55
CA LYS A 6 -3.95 15.81 25.48
C LYS A 6 -4.48 15.80 24.04
N ARG A 7 -3.98 16.68 23.15
CA ARG A 7 -4.37 16.69 21.73
C ARG A 7 -3.87 15.45 20.98
N ASN A 8 -2.61 15.05 21.16
CA ASN A 8 -2.06 13.85 20.52
C ASN A 8 -2.73 12.56 21.02
N GLN A 9 -3.02 12.45 22.33
CA GLN A 9 -3.80 11.34 22.89
C GLN A 9 -5.24 11.29 22.34
N LYS A 10 -5.88 12.45 22.14
CA LYS A 10 -7.23 12.54 21.57
C LYS A 10 -7.25 12.15 20.08
N GLN A 11 -6.22 12.49 19.32
CA GLN A 11 -6.10 12.12 17.91
C GLN A 11 -5.80 10.61 17.73
N HIS A 12 -4.91 10.03 18.54
CA HIS A 12 -4.65 8.59 18.54
C HIS A 12 -5.86 7.75 18.98
N SER A 13 -6.58 8.19 20.03
CA SER A 13 -7.81 7.51 20.46
C SER A 13 -8.95 7.64 19.44
N ASN A 14 -8.99 8.69 18.63
CA ASN A 14 -9.97 8.82 17.55
C ASN A 14 -9.64 7.95 16.33
N MET A 15 -8.36 7.80 15.96
CA MET A 15 -7.98 6.93 14.83
C MET A 15 -8.08 5.44 15.18
N SER A 16 -7.75 5.01 16.40
CA SER A 16 -8.01 3.63 16.82
C SER A 16 -9.51 3.33 16.85
N LYS A 17 -10.34 4.30 17.24
CA LYS A 17 -11.81 4.20 17.11
C LYS A 17 -12.26 4.06 15.66
N GLN A 18 -11.65 4.78 14.71
CA GLN A 18 -11.98 4.67 13.28
C GLN A 18 -11.61 3.30 12.71
N LEU A 19 -10.39 2.81 12.97
CA LEU A 19 -9.98 1.46 12.55
C LEU A 19 -10.90 0.40 13.15
N ASN A 20 -11.16 0.49 14.47
CA ASN A 20 -12.08 -0.44 15.15
C ASN A 20 -13.48 -0.39 14.54
N LYS A 21 -14.00 0.81 14.22
CA LYS A 21 -15.29 0.95 13.54
C LYS A 21 -15.29 0.25 12.19
N GLN A 22 -14.27 0.45 11.36
CA GLN A 22 -14.18 -0.20 10.04
C GLN A 22 -14.09 -1.72 10.17
N ILE A 23 -13.29 -2.24 11.10
CA ILE A 23 -13.20 -3.67 11.40
C ILE A 23 -14.56 -4.22 11.81
N ILE A 24 -15.23 -3.57 12.77
CA ILE A 24 -16.56 -3.98 13.24
C ILE A 24 -17.55 -3.99 12.09
N THR A 25 -17.62 -2.93 11.28
CA THR A 25 -18.54 -2.87 10.13
C THR A 25 -18.26 -3.97 9.10
N ILE A 26 -16.99 -4.31 8.83
CA ILE A 26 -16.66 -5.45 7.95
C ILE A 26 -17.13 -6.76 8.56
N LEU A 27 -16.89 -6.99 9.85
CA LEU A 27 -17.29 -8.22 10.53
C LEU A 27 -18.82 -8.35 10.64
N GLU A 28 -19.54 -7.26 10.89
CA GLU A 28 -21.00 -7.28 11.01
C GLU A 28 -21.69 -7.53 9.65
N ASN A 29 -21.17 -6.91 8.58
CA ASN A 29 -21.85 -6.93 7.28
C ASN A 29 -21.32 -7.98 6.30
N HIS A 30 -20.09 -8.47 6.50
CA HIS A 30 -19.39 -9.26 5.48
C HIS A 30 -18.69 -10.53 6.00
N ILE A 31 -19.02 -11.01 7.20
CA ILE A 31 -18.41 -12.24 7.75
C ILE A 31 -18.69 -13.48 6.91
N GLU A 32 -19.85 -13.56 6.26
CA GLU A 32 -20.21 -14.70 5.39
C GLU A 32 -19.32 -14.73 4.13
N GLN A 33 -18.93 -13.56 3.64
CA GLN A 33 -17.99 -13.39 2.53
C GLN A 33 -16.53 -13.58 2.97
N MET A 34 -16.24 -13.74 4.27
CA MET A 34 -14.91 -14.12 4.80
C MET A 34 -14.65 -15.64 4.70
N ASN A 35 -15.07 -16.25 3.60
CA ASN A 35 -15.09 -17.70 3.38
C ASN A 35 -13.87 -18.25 2.61
N ASN A 36 -12.76 -17.50 2.57
CA ASN A 36 -11.53 -17.99 1.94
C ASN A 36 -10.58 -18.49 3.05
N PRO A 37 -10.65 -19.78 3.43
CA PRO A 37 -9.81 -20.31 4.48
C PRO A 37 -8.37 -20.37 3.97
N TYR A 38 -7.52 -19.51 4.52
CA TYR A 38 -6.09 -19.56 4.26
C TYR A 38 -5.46 -20.73 5.02
N ASN A 39 -5.63 -21.94 4.47
CA ASN A 39 -5.20 -23.20 5.08
C ASN A 39 -3.71 -23.46 4.87
N ASP A 40 -3.05 -22.74 3.95
CA ASP A 40 -1.63 -22.89 3.71
C ASP A 40 -0.80 -22.18 4.78
N SER A 41 -0.32 -22.96 5.75
CA SER A 41 0.56 -22.43 6.79
C SER A 41 1.98 -22.12 6.27
N LYS A 42 2.41 -22.63 5.12
CA LYS A 42 3.79 -22.48 4.60
C LYS A 42 4.17 -21.00 4.47
N MET A 43 3.37 -20.24 3.73
CA MET A 43 3.66 -18.83 3.46
C MET A 43 3.49 -17.94 4.71
N SER A 44 2.49 -18.19 5.56
CA SER A 44 2.40 -17.44 6.84
C SER A 44 3.57 -17.76 7.78
N ASN A 45 4.02 -19.02 7.79
CA ASN A 45 5.15 -19.45 8.60
C ASN A 45 6.43 -18.76 8.13
N MET A 46 6.63 -18.71 6.82
CA MET A 46 7.76 -18.02 6.21
C MET A 46 7.73 -16.50 6.51
N LEU A 47 6.57 -15.85 6.39
CA LEU A 47 6.40 -14.44 6.77
C LEU A 47 6.74 -14.22 8.24
N TYR A 48 6.26 -15.08 9.13
CA TYR A 48 6.57 -15.02 10.57
C TYR A 48 8.08 -15.11 10.83
N GLU A 49 8.77 -16.10 10.26
CA GLU A 49 10.22 -16.25 10.44
C GLU A 49 10.98 -15.05 9.88
N ARG A 50 10.60 -14.59 8.67
CA ARG A 50 11.24 -13.43 8.03
C ARG A 50 11.03 -12.16 8.85
N LEU A 51 9.84 -11.94 9.39
CA LEU A 51 9.53 -10.82 10.28
C LEU A 51 10.35 -10.89 11.57
N SER A 52 10.42 -12.07 12.19
CA SER A 52 11.18 -12.27 13.43
C SER A 52 12.68 -12.02 13.22
N ASN A 53 13.25 -12.59 12.17
CA ASN A 53 14.67 -12.45 11.84
C ASN A 53 15.04 -11.02 11.46
N SER A 54 14.26 -10.38 10.58
CA SER A 54 14.50 -8.98 10.18
C SER A 54 14.34 -8.01 11.35
N LEU A 55 13.41 -8.26 12.28
CA LEU A 55 13.28 -7.45 13.50
C LEU A 55 14.51 -7.62 14.40
N LYS A 56 14.98 -8.86 14.59
CA LYS A 56 16.19 -9.14 15.38
C LYS A 56 17.41 -8.44 14.78
N GLU A 57 17.59 -8.52 13.46
CA GLU A 57 18.68 -7.89 12.74
C GLU A 57 18.60 -6.36 12.76
N SER A 58 17.41 -5.77 12.59
CA SER A 58 17.23 -4.31 12.65
C SER A 58 17.68 -3.67 13.96
N LYS A 59 17.65 -4.44 15.06
CA LYS A 59 18.10 -4.02 16.40
C LYS A 59 19.63 -3.98 16.53
N THR A 60 20.37 -4.74 15.72
CA THR A 60 21.85 -4.74 15.75
C THR A 60 22.43 -3.60 14.91
N ILE A 61 21.62 -2.97 14.05
CA ILE A 61 22.05 -1.86 13.19
C ILE A 61 22.11 -0.57 14.01
N HIS A 62 23.33 -0.06 14.16
CA HIS A 62 23.61 1.27 14.66
C HIS A 62 23.09 2.33 13.67
N HIS A 63 22.56 3.41 14.22
CA HIS A 63 22.08 4.55 13.46
C HIS A 63 22.42 5.82 14.22
N ASP A 64 22.65 6.88 13.46
CA ASP A 64 22.77 8.24 13.97
C ASP A 64 21.54 9.03 13.55
N TYR A 65 21.12 9.97 14.39
CA TYR A 65 20.13 10.95 13.98
C TYR A 65 20.39 12.32 14.59
N THR A 66 20.00 13.36 13.86
CA THR A 66 20.00 14.75 14.34
C THR A 66 18.60 15.33 14.21
N LEU A 67 18.27 16.30 15.06
CA LEU A 67 17.04 17.07 15.00
C LEU A 67 17.41 18.53 14.74
N LYS A 68 16.80 19.13 13.72
CA LYS A 68 16.90 20.56 13.44
C LYS A 68 15.53 21.19 13.31
N ASP A 69 15.46 22.44 13.75
CA ASP A 69 14.36 23.33 13.40
C ASP A 69 14.58 23.77 11.94
N MET A 70 13.51 23.78 11.14
CA MET A 70 13.59 24.04 9.71
C MET A 70 12.66 25.21 9.36
N SER A 71 13.10 26.07 8.43
CA SER A 71 12.17 26.94 7.70
C SER A 71 11.23 26.09 6.82
N ALA A 72 10.25 26.71 6.16
CA ALA A 72 9.42 26.00 5.19
C ALA A 72 10.32 25.24 4.17
N PRO A 73 10.11 23.93 3.94
CA PRO A 73 10.93 23.18 2.99
C PRO A 73 10.75 23.73 1.57
N ASN A 74 11.87 23.99 0.90
CA ASN A 74 11.89 24.55 -0.44
C ASN A 74 11.66 23.44 -1.48
N LYS A 75 10.39 23.14 -1.77
CA LYS A 75 10.00 22.16 -2.79
C LYS A 75 8.99 22.76 -3.76
N ALA A 76 9.20 22.50 -5.05
CA ALA A 76 8.29 22.90 -6.10
C ALA A 76 7.22 21.80 -6.37
N PRO A 77 6.01 22.17 -6.81
CA PRO A 77 5.02 21.21 -7.30
C PRO A 77 5.57 20.37 -8.46
N ASN A 78 5.08 19.13 -8.58
CA ASN A 78 5.38 18.25 -9.71
C ASN A 78 4.18 17.33 -10.01
N GLN A 79 4.31 16.44 -11.00
CA GLN A 79 3.22 15.54 -11.41
C GLN A 79 2.68 14.64 -10.27
N PHE A 80 3.52 14.34 -9.27
CA PHE A 80 3.19 13.46 -8.15
C PHE A 80 2.71 14.20 -6.90
N MET A 81 3.11 15.46 -6.73
CA MET A 81 2.79 16.29 -5.59
C MET A 81 2.22 17.65 -6.04
N SER A 82 0.92 17.81 -5.82
CA SER A 82 0.19 19.04 -6.18
C SER A 82 0.63 20.24 -5.34
N GLU A 83 0.34 21.45 -5.86
CA GLU A 83 0.57 22.72 -5.17
C GLU A 83 -0.06 22.75 -3.78
N GLN A 84 -1.28 22.24 -3.63
CA GLN A 84 -1.96 22.15 -2.33
C GLN A 84 -1.18 21.33 -1.29
N ILE A 85 -0.56 20.21 -1.71
CA ILE A 85 0.24 19.37 -0.81
C ILE A 85 1.53 20.11 -0.43
N ILE A 86 2.19 20.75 -1.39
CA ILE A 86 3.40 21.54 -1.18
C ILE A 86 3.15 22.71 -0.22
N GLU A 87 2.08 23.47 -0.44
CA GLU A 87 1.70 24.55 0.46
C GLU A 87 1.42 24.05 1.88
N HIS A 88 0.73 22.91 2.01
CA HIS A 88 0.47 22.32 3.31
C HIS A 88 1.77 21.93 4.01
N ILE A 89 2.70 21.30 3.29
CA ILE A 89 4.04 20.95 3.77
C ILE A 89 4.78 22.21 4.27
N GLN A 90 4.81 23.27 3.46
CA GLN A 90 5.48 24.54 3.78
C GLN A 90 4.88 25.24 4.99
N LYS A 91 3.55 25.20 5.14
CA LYS A 91 2.83 25.87 6.23
C LYS A 91 2.88 25.11 7.55
N THR A 92 3.02 23.78 7.52
CA THR A 92 2.77 22.95 8.72
C THR A 92 3.99 22.21 9.26
N LEU A 93 5.05 22.01 8.47
CA LEU A 93 6.21 21.22 8.89
C LEU A 93 7.36 22.14 9.29
N HIS A 94 7.88 21.94 10.50
CA HIS A 94 8.84 22.86 11.14
C HIS A 94 10.04 22.15 11.76
N TYR A 95 10.00 20.81 11.86
CA TYR A 95 11.07 20.01 12.45
C TYR A 95 11.49 18.93 11.47
N GLN A 96 12.79 18.72 11.32
CA GLN A 96 13.37 17.68 10.48
C GLN A 96 14.30 16.79 11.32
N TYR A 97 14.09 15.49 11.23
CA TYR A 97 15.01 14.47 11.70
C TYR A 97 15.81 13.95 10.52
N ASP A 98 17.13 14.06 10.59
CA ASP A 98 18.05 13.47 9.63
C ASP A 98 18.64 12.20 10.26
N ILE A 99 18.32 11.04 9.67
CA ILE A 99 18.73 9.73 10.15
C ILE A 99 19.68 9.12 9.13
N SER A 100 20.74 8.46 9.61
CA SER A 100 21.63 7.67 8.75
C SER A 100 22.00 6.34 9.38
N PHE A 101 22.10 5.30 8.56
CA PHE A 101 22.66 4.01 8.92
C PHE A 101 23.11 3.25 7.68
N THR A 102 23.93 2.21 7.88
CA THR A 102 24.39 1.33 6.80
C THR A 102 23.89 -0.08 7.04
N TYR A 103 23.41 -0.73 5.98
CA TYR A 103 23.04 -2.14 6.00
C TYR A 103 23.38 -2.79 4.66
N LYS A 104 24.07 -3.94 4.68
CA LYS A 104 24.51 -4.68 3.48
C LYS A 104 25.21 -3.79 2.42
N ASN A 105 26.17 -2.98 2.86
CA ASN A 105 26.91 -2.02 2.03
C ASN A 105 26.06 -0.91 1.37
N ILE A 106 24.80 -0.73 1.78
CA ILE A 106 23.94 0.37 1.35
C ILE A 106 23.85 1.37 2.50
N THR A 107 24.17 2.63 2.22
CA THR A 107 23.98 3.74 3.16
C THR A 107 22.60 4.34 2.95
N PHE A 108 21.79 4.39 4.01
CA PHE A 108 20.46 4.99 3.98
C PHE A 108 20.51 6.36 4.63
N PHE A 109 20.06 7.37 3.91
CA PHE A 109 19.79 8.71 4.43
C PHE A 109 18.29 8.94 4.45
N ILE A 110 17.73 9.16 5.63
CA ILE A 110 16.29 9.31 5.81
C ILE A 110 16.02 10.65 6.45
N GLN A 111 15.24 11.49 5.77
CA GLN A 111 14.73 12.74 6.30
C GLN A 111 13.27 12.54 6.69
N ILE A 112 12.91 12.85 7.94
CA ILE A 112 11.52 12.78 8.40
C ILE A 112 11.12 14.12 8.99
N MET A 113 10.07 14.71 8.43
CA MET A 113 9.58 16.03 8.79
C MET A 113 8.26 15.94 9.56
N PHE A 114 8.12 16.80 10.57
CA PHE A 114 6.91 16.87 11.38
C PHE A 114 6.54 18.32 11.73
N SER A 115 5.27 18.51 12.06
CA SER A 115 4.77 19.77 12.62
C SER A 115 5.23 20.02 14.05
N ASN A 116 5.61 18.96 14.78
CA ASN A 116 6.03 19.01 16.17
C ASN A 116 7.18 18.05 16.42
N LYS A 117 7.97 18.28 17.48
CA LYS A 117 8.97 17.30 17.95
C LYS A 117 8.25 16.02 18.41
N ILE A 118 8.79 14.86 18.04
CA ILE A 118 8.20 13.55 18.34
C ILE A 118 9.27 12.58 18.86
N ASN A 119 8.84 11.42 19.35
CA ASN A 119 9.77 10.30 19.57
C ASN A 119 10.05 9.58 18.24
N ILE A 120 11.17 9.91 17.62
CA ILE A 120 11.57 9.37 16.31
C ILE A 120 11.95 7.88 16.35
N GLN A 121 12.22 7.33 17.54
CA GLN A 121 12.78 5.97 17.69
C GLN A 121 11.87 4.88 17.13
N GLU A 122 10.55 4.99 17.31
CA GLU A 122 9.62 4.02 16.73
C GLU A 122 9.60 4.08 15.20
N TYR A 123 9.70 5.27 14.58
CA TYR A 123 9.82 5.37 13.13
C TYR A 123 11.11 4.71 12.63
N ILE A 124 12.24 5.00 13.28
CA ILE A 124 13.54 4.40 12.95
C ILE A 124 13.47 2.87 13.05
N LYS A 125 12.84 2.34 14.11
CA LYS A 125 12.64 0.90 14.30
C LYS A 125 11.88 0.27 13.15
N TYR A 126 10.70 0.80 12.77
CA TYR A 126 9.92 0.26 11.67
C TYR A 126 10.62 0.40 10.31
N ILE A 127 11.30 1.51 10.07
CA ILE A 127 12.06 1.75 8.83
C ILE A 127 13.19 0.73 8.69
N LYS A 128 14.02 0.56 9.73
CA LYS A 128 15.08 -0.46 9.72
C LYS A 128 14.49 -1.87 9.58
N TRP A 129 13.38 -2.15 10.25
CA TRP A 129 12.73 -3.47 10.16
C TRP A 129 12.29 -3.80 8.73
N VAL A 130 11.59 -2.88 8.05
CA VAL A 130 11.18 -3.07 6.65
C VAL A 130 12.39 -3.18 5.71
N ILE A 131 13.42 -2.36 5.89
CA ILE A 131 14.65 -2.45 5.08
C ILE A 131 15.33 -3.81 5.27
N CYS A 132 15.50 -4.28 6.50
CA CYS A 132 16.03 -5.63 6.77
C CYS A 132 15.14 -6.73 6.18
N PHE A 133 13.82 -6.55 6.23
CA PHE A 133 12.87 -7.51 5.65
C PHE A 133 13.05 -7.62 4.13
N CYS A 134 13.08 -6.50 3.41
CA CYS A 134 13.22 -6.49 1.96
C CYS A 134 14.59 -7.01 1.52
N LEU A 135 15.65 -6.58 2.19
CA LEU A 135 17.02 -6.90 1.80
C LEU A 135 17.55 -8.23 2.36
N MET A 136 16.76 -9.03 3.09
CA MET A 136 17.24 -10.24 3.76
C MET A 136 18.01 -11.21 2.85
N ASP A 137 17.56 -11.39 1.60
CA ASP A 137 18.19 -12.30 0.64
C ASP A 137 19.20 -11.61 -0.30
N VAL A 138 19.27 -10.28 -0.24
CA VAL A 138 20.14 -9.50 -1.11
C VAL A 138 21.60 -9.66 -0.68
N LYS A 139 22.47 -9.94 -1.64
CA LYS A 139 23.93 -9.88 -1.46
C LYS A 139 24.45 -8.69 -2.27
N ASN A 140 24.77 -7.60 -1.58
CA ASN A 140 25.32 -6.41 -2.21
C ASN A 140 26.81 -6.23 -1.86
N ASN A 141 27.65 -6.34 -2.88
CA ASN A 141 29.10 -6.19 -2.75
C ASN A 141 29.59 -4.78 -3.12
N LYS A 142 28.70 -3.92 -3.63
CA LYS A 142 29.03 -2.55 -4.02
C LYS A 142 28.53 -1.57 -2.95
N LYS A 143 29.24 -0.47 -2.77
CA LYS A 143 28.74 0.64 -1.95
C LYS A 143 27.65 1.34 -2.72
N ASP A 144 26.50 1.53 -2.08
CA ASP A 144 25.36 2.24 -2.65
C ASP A 144 24.77 3.22 -1.63
N THR A 145 23.93 4.15 -2.10
CA THR A 145 23.28 5.15 -1.26
C THR A 145 21.84 5.38 -1.67
N VAL A 146 20.93 5.33 -0.69
CA VAL A 146 19.49 5.52 -0.90
C VAL A 146 18.99 6.67 -0.02
N TYR A 147 18.20 7.56 -0.62
CA TYR A 147 17.63 8.74 0.05
C TYR A 147 16.12 8.63 0.15
N PHE A 148 15.60 8.62 1.38
CA PHE A 148 14.16 8.69 1.62
C PHE A 148 13.78 10.02 2.28
N THR A 149 12.70 10.64 1.79
CA THR A 149 12.12 11.85 2.39
C THR A 149 10.68 11.59 2.81
N PHE A 150 10.39 11.76 4.09
CA PHE A 150 9.08 11.56 4.70
C PHE A 150 8.52 12.90 5.18
N TYR A 151 7.50 13.44 4.51
CA TYR A 151 6.81 14.66 4.98
C TYR A 151 5.69 14.36 5.98
N LEU A 152 5.05 13.19 5.87
CA LEU A 152 4.02 12.71 6.80
C LEU A 152 2.93 13.74 7.15
N THR A 153 2.41 14.43 6.13
CA THR A 153 1.31 15.39 6.28
C THR A 153 0.04 14.70 6.81
N SER A 154 -0.85 15.48 7.42
CA SER A 154 -2.15 14.99 7.86
C SER A 154 -3.20 14.87 6.75
N LEU A 155 -2.84 15.20 5.50
CA LEU A 155 -3.74 15.13 4.35
C LEU A 155 -4.18 13.68 4.09
N LYS A 156 -5.44 13.52 3.71
CA LYS A 156 -6.09 12.23 3.44
C LYS A 156 -6.30 12.02 1.94
N LYS A 157 -6.36 10.76 1.53
CA LYS A 157 -6.84 10.38 0.19
C LYS A 157 -8.35 10.47 0.18
N GLU A 158 -8.91 11.30 -0.68
CA GLU A 158 -10.36 11.51 -0.76
C GLU A 158 -10.83 12.04 -2.12
N PHE A 159 -12.12 11.80 -2.41
CA PHE A 159 -12.83 12.35 -3.57
C PHE A 159 -13.82 13.42 -3.11
N ASN A 160 -13.35 14.67 -2.96
CA ASN A 160 -14.15 15.73 -2.32
C ASN A 160 -15.19 16.42 -3.21
N SER A 161 -15.20 16.19 -4.53
CA SER A 161 -16.14 16.90 -5.42
C SER A 161 -16.94 15.95 -6.29
N SER A 162 -18.27 16.08 -6.26
CA SER A 162 -19.23 15.42 -7.18
C SER A 162 -18.91 15.63 -8.66
N HIS A 163 -18.13 16.67 -9.00
CA HIS A 163 -17.77 17.03 -10.39
C HIS A 163 -16.38 16.56 -10.84
N GLN A 164 -15.66 15.77 -10.02
CA GLN A 164 -14.35 15.29 -10.44
C GLN A 164 -14.50 14.20 -11.51
N THR A 165 -14.12 14.53 -12.74
CA THR A 165 -14.24 13.66 -13.91
C THR A 165 -12.97 12.85 -14.21
N ILE A 166 -11.86 13.11 -13.51
CA ILE A 166 -10.56 12.45 -13.72
C ILE A 166 -9.88 12.23 -12.38
N ILE A 167 -9.36 11.03 -12.13
CA ILE A 167 -8.55 10.73 -10.94
C ILE A 167 -7.14 11.29 -11.11
N LYS A 168 -6.66 12.05 -10.13
CA LYS A 168 -5.33 12.68 -10.13
C LYS A 168 -4.50 12.28 -8.91
N SER A 169 -3.22 12.61 -8.92
CA SER A 169 -2.25 12.26 -7.87
C SER A 169 -2.70 12.72 -6.47
N HIS A 170 -3.23 13.94 -6.36
CA HIS A 170 -3.73 14.46 -5.09
C HIS A 170 -4.92 13.66 -4.51
N ASN A 171 -5.63 12.84 -5.28
CA ASN A 171 -6.72 12.03 -4.74
C ASN A 171 -6.23 10.78 -4.03
N ILE A 172 -5.17 10.14 -4.56
CA ILE A 172 -4.87 8.75 -4.19
C ILE A 172 -3.39 8.44 -3.90
N ASN A 173 -2.44 9.27 -4.35
CA ASN A 173 -1.01 8.97 -4.17
C ASN A 173 -0.55 9.34 -2.76
N SER A 174 0.38 8.60 -2.17
CA SER A 174 1.00 8.97 -0.87
C SER A 174 2.51 9.05 -0.93
N GLY A 175 3.09 8.56 -2.02
CA GLY A 175 4.51 8.58 -2.28
C GLY A 175 4.78 8.53 -3.78
N TYR A 176 6.06 8.66 -4.11
CA TYR A 176 6.59 8.44 -5.45
C TYR A 176 8.10 8.26 -5.40
N GLN A 177 8.63 7.65 -6.45
CA GLN A 177 10.04 7.63 -6.80
C GLN A 177 10.26 8.46 -8.07
N ALA A 178 11.16 9.44 -8.01
CA ALA A 178 11.56 10.23 -9.17
C ALA A 178 13.06 10.51 -9.15
N SER A 179 13.77 10.07 -10.20
CA SER A 179 15.25 10.14 -10.25
C SER A 179 15.88 9.47 -9.02
N ASN A 180 16.48 10.26 -8.11
CA ASN A 180 17.11 9.79 -6.88
C ASN A 180 16.30 10.13 -5.62
N GLU A 181 15.08 10.65 -5.77
CA GLU A 181 14.21 11.02 -4.66
C GLU A 181 13.11 9.99 -4.47
N ILE A 182 13.06 9.39 -3.27
CA ILE A 182 11.95 8.59 -2.81
C ILE A 182 11.21 9.38 -1.74
N CYS A 183 9.95 9.69 -1.99
CA CYS A 183 9.18 10.60 -1.17
C CYS A 183 7.91 9.92 -0.65
N ILE A 184 7.61 10.08 0.65
CA ILE A 184 6.35 9.67 1.28
C ILE A 184 5.76 10.87 2.00
N TYR A 185 4.64 11.38 1.51
CA TYR A 185 4.15 12.69 1.92
C TYR A 185 2.86 12.67 2.76
N ARG A 186 2.14 11.55 2.83
CA ARG A 186 0.98 11.38 3.73
C ARG A 186 1.33 10.50 4.91
N LYS A 187 0.87 10.86 6.11
CA LYS A 187 0.96 9.99 7.29
C LYS A 187 0.03 8.77 7.18
N GLU A 188 -1.07 8.92 6.46
CA GLU A 188 -1.98 7.82 6.15
C GLU A 188 -1.23 6.69 5.43
N GLU A 189 -1.25 5.50 6.05
CA GLU A 189 -0.67 4.27 5.51
C GLU A 189 0.83 4.33 5.27
N TRP A 190 1.54 5.21 5.98
CA TRP A 190 2.93 5.53 5.71
C TRP A 190 3.84 4.28 5.65
N LEU A 191 3.59 3.27 6.50
CA LEU A 191 4.40 2.05 6.51
C LEU A 191 4.13 1.19 5.27
N LYS A 192 2.86 1.02 4.89
CA LYS A 192 2.48 0.32 3.65
C LYS A 192 3.10 0.99 2.44
N VAL A 193 3.00 2.32 2.37
CA VAL A 193 3.62 3.11 1.29
C VAL A 193 5.14 2.95 1.33
N PHE A 194 5.76 2.92 2.52
CA PHE A 194 7.21 2.67 2.62
C PHE A 194 7.62 1.29 2.11
N ILE A 195 6.85 0.25 2.40
CA ILE A 195 7.07 -1.09 1.84
C ILE A 195 6.93 -1.04 0.31
N HIS A 196 5.90 -0.36 -0.20
CA HIS A 196 5.68 -0.16 -1.63
C HIS A 196 6.90 0.48 -2.31
N GLU A 197 7.37 1.62 -1.80
CA GLU A 197 8.55 2.28 -2.37
C GLU A 197 9.82 1.42 -2.21
N CYS A 198 9.98 0.66 -1.13
CA CYS A 198 11.11 -0.26 -0.99
C CYS A 198 11.15 -1.33 -2.09
N PHE A 199 10.00 -1.81 -2.57
CA PHE A 199 9.96 -2.79 -3.66
C PHE A 199 10.50 -2.20 -4.97
N HIS A 200 10.12 -0.96 -5.29
CA HIS A 200 10.65 -0.24 -6.46
C HIS A 200 12.15 0.01 -6.32
N VAL A 201 12.58 0.56 -5.18
CA VAL A 201 13.96 0.95 -4.91
C VAL A 201 14.91 -0.24 -4.90
N PHE A 202 14.48 -1.38 -4.35
CA PHE A 202 15.28 -2.60 -4.34
C PHE A 202 15.05 -3.48 -5.57
N ASN A 203 14.41 -2.93 -6.60
CA ASN A 203 14.19 -3.57 -7.89
C ASN A 203 13.54 -4.96 -7.77
N MET A 204 12.57 -5.10 -6.88
CA MET A 204 11.86 -6.35 -6.58
C MET A 204 10.68 -6.61 -7.52
N ASP A 205 10.34 -5.63 -8.35
CA ASP A 205 9.20 -5.64 -9.25
C ASP A 205 9.66 -5.65 -10.73
N PHE A 206 8.82 -5.17 -11.65
CA PHE A 206 9.10 -5.14 -13.09
C PHE A 206 8.74 -3.79 -13.74
N HIS A 207 8.89 -2.68 -13.02
CA HIS A 207 8.62 -1.33 -13.53
C HIS A 207 9.44 -0.94 -14.77
N GLU A 208 10.62 -1.53 -14.97
CA GLU A 208 11.47 -1.31 -16.16
C GLU A 208 10.94 -2.00 -17.43
N SER A 209 9.88 -2.80 -17.33
CA SER A 209 9.29 -3.51 -18.47
C SER A 209 8.75 -2.56 -19.53
N THR A 210 9.01 -2.88 -20.81
CA THR A 210 8.49 -2.14 -21.96
C THR A 210 7.21 -2.75 -22.55
N ILE A 211 6.60 -3.71 -21.85
CA ILE A 211 5.37 -4.38 -22.30
C ILE A 211 4.21 -3.38 -22.38
N SER A 212 3.47 -3.43 -23.49
CA SER A 212 2.21 -2.69 -23.62
C SER A 212 1.08 -3.44 -22.91
N PHE A 213 0.89 -3.15 -21.62
CA PHE A 213 -0.17 -3.77 -20.82
C PHE A 213 -1.57 -3.41 -21.34
N SER A 214 -1.77 -2.20 -21.84
CA SER A 214 -3.02 -1.78 -22.48
C SER A 214 -3.45 -2.72 -23.61
N GLU A 215 -2.50 -3.20 -24.43
CA GLU A 215 -2.79 -4.15 -25.50
C GLU A 215 -3.14 -5.56 -24.98
N ILE A 216 -2.55 -5.98 -23.85
CA ILE A 216 -2.82 -7.28 -23.23
C ILE A 216 -4.22 -7.31 -22.60
N PHE A 217 -4.65 -6.20 -21.99
CA PHE A 217 -5.89 -6.10 -21.23
C PHE A 217 -7.09 -5.54 -22.03
N LYS A 218 -6.91 -5.09 -23.28
CA LYS A 218 -7.98 -4.48 -24.10
C LYS A 218 -9.23 -5.34 -24.30
N ASP A 219 -9.10 -6.66 -24.16
CA ASP A 219 -10.17 -7.66 -24.31
C ASP A 219 -10.73 -8.14 -22.95
N THR A 220 -10.29 -7.51 -21.86
CA THR A 220 -10.61 -7.89 -20.48
C THR A 220 -11.18 -6.71 -19.70
N PHE A 221 -10.54 -5.54 -19.78
CA PHE A 221 -10.99 -4.32 -19.13
C PHE A 221 -11.30 -3.26 -20.18
N PHE A 222 -12.56 -2.87 -20.28
CA PHE A 222 -13.07 -1.96 -21.29
C PHE A 222 -13.04 -0.50 -20.81
N ILE A 223 -11.87 -0.04 -20.37
CA ILE A 223 -11.59 1.33 -19.95
C ILE A 223 -10.33 1.88 -20.63
N GLU A 224 -10.08 3.18 -20.50
CA GLU A 224 -8.83 3.79 -20.93
C GLU A 224 -7.84 3.85 -19.76
N SER A 225 -6.78 3.04 -19.83
CA SER A 225 -5.68 3.02 -18.87
C SER A 225 -4.41 2.47 -19.54
N ASN A 226 -3.25 2.89 -19.03
CA ASN A 226 -1.97 2.27 -19.40
C ASN A 226 -1.73 0.94 -18.67
N PHE A 227 -2.49 0.66 -17.61
CA PHE A 227 -2.40 -0.52 -16.77
C PHE A 227 -0.95 -0.81 -16.34
N LEU A 228 -0.31 0.07 -15.58
CA LEU A 228 1.05 -0.20 -15.10
C LEU A 228 1.01 -1.33 -14.06
N VAL A 229 0.99 -2.59 -14.50
CA VAL A 229 0.63 -3.76 -13.67
C VAL A 229 1.63 -4.01 -12.54
N PHE A 230 2.87 -3.57 -12.68
CA PHE A 230 3.87 -3.66 -11.61
C PHE A 230 3.39 -2.95 -10.34
N GLU A 231 2.63 -1.86 -10.46
CA GLU A 231 2.03 -1.17 -9.32
C GLU A 231 1.05 -2.06 -8.56
N SER A 232 0.27 -2.90 -9.26
CA SER A 232 -0.64 -3.85 -8.60
C SER A 232 0.11 -4.98 -7.89
N PHE A 233 1.22 -5.45 -8.47
CA PHE A 233 2.11 -6.42 -7.85
C PHE A 233 2.72 -5.86 -6.56
N VAL A 234 3.27 -4.65 -6.63
CA VAL A 234 3.89 -3.99 -5.48
C VAL A 234 2.84 -3.67 -4.42
N GLU A 235 1.69 -3.13 -4.81
CA GLU A 235 0.61 -2.81 -3.87
C GLU A 235 0.05 -4.07 -3.19
N PHE A 236 -0.08 -5.19 -3.91
CA PHE A 236 -0.46 -6.47 -3.31
C PHE A 236 0.53 -6.86 -2.20
N TRP A 237 1.83 -6.96 -2.51
CA TRP A 237 2.83 -7.34 -1.52
C TRP A 237 2.95 -6.35 -0.37
N ALA A 238 2.89 -5.05 -0.64
CA ALA A 238 2.93 -4.02 0.38
C ALA A 238 1.80 -4.22 1.41
N ARG A 239 0.60 -4.59 0.95
CA ARG A 239 -0.54 -4.88 1.83
C ARG A 239 -0.39 -6.20 2.59
N ILE A 240 0.08 -7.27 1.94
CA ILE A 240 0.40 -8.55 2.61
C ILE A 240 1.38 -8.33 3.76
N ILE A 241 2.50 -7.63 3.48
CA ILE A 241 3.57 -7.39 4.46
C ILE A 241 3.08 -6.45 5.56
N ASN A 242 2.33 -5.40 5.21
CA ASN A 242 1.73 -4.50 6.20
C ASN A 242 0.78 -5.24 7.16
N CYS A 243 -0.11 -6.10 6.64
CA CYS A 243 -0.96 -6.99 7.45
C CYS A 243 -0.16 -7.94 8.33
N ALA A 244 0.95 -8.47 7.81
CA ALA A 244 1.83 -9.37 8.54
C ALA A 244 2.54 -8.64 9.69
N ILE A 245 3.09 -7.44 9.45
CA ILE A 245 3.70 -6.60 10.49
C ILE A 245 2.65 -6.22 11.53
N PHE A 246 1.46 -5.76 11.10
CA PHE A 246 0.37 -5.42 11.99
C PHE A 246 0.04 -6.59 12.92
N THR A 247 -0.22 -7.77 12.36
CA THR A 247 -0.46 -9.01 13.11
C THR A 247 0.67 -9.32 14.10
N TYR A 248 1.92 -9.23 13.65
CA TYR A 248 3.08 -9.54 14.48
C TYR A 248 3.21 -8.60 15.69
N THR A 249 2.82 -7.33 15.52
CA THR A 249 2.91 -6.29 16.56
C THR A 249 1.71 -6.25 17.52
N LEU A 250 0.65 -7.02 17.28
CA LEU A 250 -0.52 -7.09 18.17
C LEU A 250 -0.18 -7.56 19.58
N LYS A 251 0.89 -8.35 19.73
CA LYS A 251 1.39 -8.83 21.03
C LYS A 251 2.91 -8.67 21.10
N PRO A 252 3.48 -8.38 22.29
CA PRO A 252 4.93 -8.34 22.47
C PRO A 252 5.63 -9.64 22.04
N VAL A 253 4.97 -10.78 22.28
CA VAL A 253 5.40 -12.11 21.86
C VAL A 253 4.16 -12.85 21.34
N ILE A 254 4.09 -13.04 20.03
CA ILE A 254 3.06 -13.82 19.37
C ILE A 254 3.66 -15.17 18.94
N LYS A 255 2.96 -16.28 19.22
CA LYS A 255 3.43 -17.61 18.77
C LYS A 255 3.14 -17.77 17.28
N LYS A 256 3.95 -18.56 16.58
CA LYS A 256 3.79 -18.83 15.15
C LYS A 256 2.40 -19.34 14.74
N THR A 257 1.82 -20.27 15.53
CA THR A 257 0.47 -20.80 15.29
C THR A 257 -0.61 -19.73 15.47
N GLU A 258 -0.47 -18.91 16.52
CA GLU A 258 -1.36 -17.78 16.79
C GLU A 258 -1.25 -16.70 15.71
N PHE A 259 -0.03 -16.40 15.27
CA PHE A 259 0.22 -15.50 14.14
C PHE A 259 -0.52 -15.99 12.89
N HIS A 260 -0.41 -17.27 12.53
CA HIS A 260 -1.12 -17.83 11.38
C HIS A 260 -2.64 -17.62 11.48
N THR A 261 -3.24 -17.95 12.62
CA THR A 261 -4.69 -17.77 12.84
C THR A 261 -5.11 -16.31 12.70
N ILE A 262 -4.43 -15.38 13.39
CA ILE A 262 -4.80 -13.96 13.37
C ILE A 262 -4.50 -13.34 12.01
N PHE A 263 -3.38 -13.70 11.39
CA PHE A 263 -3.01 -13.24 10.05
C PHE A 263 -4.06 -13.66 9.02
N SER A 264 -4.57 -14.90 9.07
CA SER A 264 -5.63 -15.40 8.19
C SER A 264 -6.91 -14.56 8.29
N VAL A 265 -7.32 -14.21 9.51
CA VAL A 265 -8.47 -13.33 9.75
C VAL A 265 -8.21 -11.92 9.22
N ASN A 266 -7.05 -11.34 9.53
CA ASN A 266 -6.65 -10.02 9.03
C ASN A 266 -6.60 -9.98 7.50
N MET A 267 -6.09 -11.02 6.85
CA MET A 267 -6.06 -11.14 5.40
C MET A 267 -7.46 -11.18 4.77
N ASN A 268 -8.41 -11.89 5.39
CA ASN A 268 -9.81 -11.87 4.93
C ASN A 268 -10.44 -10.48 5.11
N MET A 269 -10.18 -9.78 6.22
CA MET A 269 -10.67 -8.40 6.40
C MET A 269 -10.05 -7.44 5.37
N GLU A 270 -8.75 -7.57 5.11
CA GLU A 270 -8.03 -6.78 4.11
C GLU A 270 -8.54 -7.06 2.68
N ARG A 271 -8.91 -8.31 2.36
CA ARG A 271 -9.59 -8.66 1.11
C ARG A 271 -10.90 -7.88 0.96
N ILE A 272 -11.80 -7.99 1.93
CA ILE A 272 -13.11 -7.32 1.86
C ILE A 272 -12.93 -5.81 1.77
N PHE A 273 -12.00 -5.25 2.54
CA PHE A 273 -11.65 -3.83 2.43
C PHE A 273 -11.15 -3.46 1.03
N SER A 274 -10.33 -4.31 0.39
CA SER A 274 -9.89 -4.10 -0.99
C SER A 274 -11.05 -4.02 -1.97
N LEU A 275 -12.02 -4.93 -1.83
CA LEU A 275 -13.19 -5.00 -2.70
C LEU A 275 -14.09 -3.78 -2.49
N ILE A 276 -14.31 -3.34 -1.25
CA ILE A 276 -15.02 -2.09 -0.94
C ILE A 276 -14.36 -0.90 -1.64
N GLN A 277 -13.03 -0.78 -1.54
CA GLN A 277 -12.30 0.33 -2.17
C GLN A 277 -12.33 0.26 -3.71
N CYS A 278 -12.34 -0.94 -4.30
CA CYS A 278 -12.59 -1.14 -5.73
C CYS A 278 -13.97 -0.60 -6.13
N THR A 279 -15.04 -1.05 -5.45
CA THR A 279 -16.41 -0.62 -5.77
C THR A 279 -16.57 0.89 -5.58
N LYS A 280 -15.95 1.49 -4.55
CA LYS A 280 -15.95 2.95 -4.33
C LYS A 280 -15.30 3.72 -5.48
N LEU A 281 -14.18 3.23 -5.99
CA LEU A 281 -13.52 3.85 -7.14
C LEU A 281 -14.43 3.84 -8.38
N LEU A 282 -15.08 2.71 -8.66
CA LEU A 282 -15.94 2.57 -9.83
C LEU A 282 -17.24 3.39 -9.70
N LYS A 283 -17.85 3.40 -8.50
CA LYS A 283 -19.03 4.22 -8.18
C LYS A 283 -18.79 5.70 -8.46
N LYS A 284 -17.55 6.18 -8.29
CA LYS A 284 -17.21 7.58 -8.58
C LYS A 284 -17.56 8.00 -10.01
N PHE A 285 -17.56 7.03 -10.92
CA PHE A 285 -17.87 7.17 -12.33
C PHE A 285 -19.23 6.58 -12.70
N ASP A 286 -20.07 6.27 -11.71
CA ASP A 286 -21.34 5.55 -11.90
C ASP A 286 -21.15 4.22 -12.66
N LEU A 287 -20.00 3.56 -12.45
CA LEU A 287 -19.68 2.25 -13.02
C LEU A 287 -19.77 1.15 -11.97
N THR A 288 -20.23 -0.03 -12.39
CA THR A 288 -20.05 -1.29 -11.67
C THR A 288 -18.84 -2.05 -12.21
N TYR A 289 -18.41 -3.09 -11.50
CA TYR A 289 -17.36 -3.98 -11.99
C TYR A 289 -17.78 -4.67 -13.30
N GLU A 290 -19.04 -5.11 -13.40
CA GLU A 290 -19.58 -5.68 -14.64
C GLU A 290 -19.42 -4.71 -15.83
N ASN A 291 -19.67 -3.41 -15.63
CA ASN A 291 -19.53 -2.43 -16.71
C ASN A 291 -18.13 -2.36 -17.30
N ILE A 292 -17.08 -2.62 -16.51
CA ILE A 292 -15.70 -2.55 -16.98
C ILE A 292 -15.19 -3.89 -17.56
N VAL A 293 -15.89 -5.01 -17.34
CA VAL A 293 -15.51 -6.34 -17.89
C VAL A 293 -16.47 -6.87 -18.96
N ASP A 294 -17.60 -6.19 -19.19
CA ASP A 294 -18.55 -6.51 -20.26
C ASP A 294 -18.23 -5.70 -21.53
N LYS A 295 -17.94 -6.42 -22.61
CA LYS A 295 -17.65 -5.83 -23.93
C LYS A 295 -18.80 -4.98 -24.45
N GLN A 296 -20.05 -5.31 -24.12
CA GLN A 296 -21.20 -4.53 -24.56
C GLN A 296 -21.24 -3.12 -23.95
N LYS A 297 -20.55 -2.93 -22.83
CA LYS A 297 -20.45 -1.64 -22.11
C LYS A 297 -19.20 -0.84 -22.49
N GLU A 298 -18.37 -1.34 -23.41
CA GLU A 298 -17.06 -0.72 -23.73
C GLU A 298 -17.13 0.77 -24.08
N MET A 299 -18.08 1.16 -24.94
CA MET A 299 -18.22 2.58 -25.33
C MET A 299 -18.55 3.48 -24.13
N LEU A 300 -19.37 2.98 -23.19
CA LEU A 300 -19.75 3.71 -21.99
C LEU A 300 -18.54 3.83 -21.04
N SER A 301 -17.93 2.69 -20.72
CA SER A 301 -16.86 2.58 -19.73
C SER A 301 -15.60 3.34 -20.15
N LYS A 302 -15.17 3.26 -21.42
CA LYS A 302 -14.05 4.06 -21.95
C LYS A 302 -14.31 5.57 -21.93
N ARG A 303 -15.56 5.98 -22.17
CA ARG A 303 -15.93 7.40 -22.18
C ARG A 303 -15.91 8.00 -20.77
N ILE A 304 -16.37 7.25 -19.78
CA ILE A 304 -16.61 7.78 -18.43
C ILE A 304 -15.39 7.61 -17.53
N TYR A 305 -14.76 6.44 -17.50
CA TYR A 305 -13.61 6.20 -16.65
C TYR A 305 -12.39 6.98 -17.17
N LYS A 306 -11.79 7.81 -16.30
CA LYS A 306 -10.58 8.59 -16.62
C LYS A 306 -9.63 8.66 -15.43
N GLU A 307 -8.36 8.38 -15.68
CA GLU A 307 -7.27 8.52 -14.71
C GLU A 307 -6.04 9.20 -15.34
N GLU A 308 -5.38 10.06 -14.58
CA GLU A 308 -4.03 10.59 -14.86
C GLU A 308 -2.96 9.86 -14.00
N THR A 309 -3.41 8.94 -13.16
CA THR A 309 -2.60 8.07 -12.30
C THR A 309 -2.84 6.61 -12.68
N ASN A 310 -2.32 5.66 -11.91
CA ASN A 310 -2.55 4.23 -12.11
C ASN A 310 -3.60 3.68 -11.13
N ALA A 311 -4.69 4.43 -10.90
CA ALA A 311 -5.72 4.13 -9.93
C ALA A 311 -6.38 2.76 -10.18
N PHE A 312 -6.64 2.43 -11.45
CA PHE A 312 -7.21 1.15 -11.82
C PHE A 312 -6.37 -0.02 -11.31
N CYS A 313 -5.05 0.06 -11.47
CA CYS A 313 -4.15 -0.95 -10.94
C CYS A 313 -4.15 -0.99 -9.40
N TYR A 314 -4.07 0.17 -8.73
CA TYR A 314 -4.03 0.22 -7.26
C TYR A 314 -5.29 -0.31 -6.58
N TYR A 315 -6.47 -0.07 -7.17
CA TYR A 315 -7.75 -0.41 -6.54
C TYR A 315 -8.44 -1.60 -7.19
N VAL A 316 -8.46 -1.72 -8.52
CA VAL A 316 -9.22 -2.77 -9.22
C VAL A 316 -8.38 -4.02 -9.40
N ILE A 317 -7.23 -3.94 -10.08
CA ILE A 317 -6.38 -5.13 -10.29
C ILE A 317 -5.86 -5.66 -8.96
N THR A 318 -5.44 -4.81 -8.03
CA THR A 318 -5.05 -5.28 -6.69
C THR A 318 -6.22 -5.92 -5.95
N ALA A 319 -7.48 -5.44 -6.10
CA ALA A 319 -8.63 -6.11 -5.50
C ALA A 319 -8.90 -7.49 -6.11
N ILE A 320 -8.69 -7.67 -7.41
CA ILE A 320 -8.75 -8.99 -8.07
C ILE A 320 -7.74 -9.94 -7.42
N LEU A 321 -6.48 -9.50 -7.28
CA LEU A 321 -5.41 -10.29 -6.66
C LEU A 321 -5.68 -10.60 -5.18
N MET A 322 -6.21 -9.62 -4.43
CA MET A 322 -6.57 -9.77 -3.03
C MET A 322 -7.81 -10.66 -2.84
N ASN A 323 -8.72 -10.71 -3.82
CA ASN A 323 -9.91 -11.57 -3.74
C ASN A 323 -9.54 -13.05 -3.58
N CYS A 324 -8.53 -13.45 -4.33
CA CYS A 324 -7.95 -14.78 -4.32
C CYS A 324 -6.52 -14.76 -3.75
N PHE A 325 -6.28 -14.00 -2.66
CA PHE A 325 -4.93 -13.80 -2.12
C PHE A 325 -4.20 -15.12 -1.83
N ASP A 326 -4.92 -16.18 -1.44
CA ASP A 326 -4.39 -17.51 -1.20
C ASP A 326 -3.79 -18.12 -2.48
N LYS A 327 -4.55 -18.11 -3.57
CA LYS A 327 -4.11 -18.57 -4.89
C LYS A 327 -3.02 -17.66 -5.46
N THR A 328 -3.12 -16.35 -5.26
CA THR A 328 -2.13 -15.38 -5.71
C THR A 328 -0.78 -15.61 -5.03
N LEU A 329 -0.78 -15.85 -3.71
CA LEU A 329 0.43 -16.18 -2.95
C LEU A 329 1.05 -17.51 -3.42
N GLN A 330 0.23 -18.53 -3.67
CA GLN A 330 0.70 -19.80 -4.24
C GLN A 330 1.28 -19.61 -5.65
N TRP A 331 0.64 -18.78 -6.49
CA TRP A 331 1.14 -18.47 -7.82
C TRP A 331 2.52 -17.83 -7.75
N PHE A 332 2.75 -16.89 -6.83
CA PHE A 332 4.06 -16.28 -6.61
C PHE A 332 5.10 -17.25 -6.01
N ASP A 333 4.71 -18.17 -5.14
CA ASP A 333 5.62 -19.21 -4.61
C ASP A 333 6.12 -20.16 -5.71
N ILE A 334 5.28 -20.47 -6.70
CA ILE A 334 5.63 -21.35 -7.83
C ILE A 334 6.48 -20.62 -8.88
N HIS A 335 6.13 -19.38 -9.20
CA HIS A 335 6.69 -18.70 -10.38
C HIS A 335 7.73 -17.63 -10.09
N ASN A 336 7.88 -17.20 -8.84
CA ASN A 336 8.81 -16.14 -8.45
C ASN A 336 9.69 -16.59 -7.28
N HIS A 337 10.75 -15.82 -7.01
CA HIS A 337 11.45 -15.89 -5.73
C HIS A 337 10.69 -15.09 -4.67
N LEU A 338 9.41 -15.48 -4.46
CA LEU A 338 8.45 -14.89 -3.53
C LEU A 338 8.23 -13.39 -3.74
N PHE A 339 9.04 -12.57 -3.08
CA PHE A 339 8.93 -11.11 -3.06
C PHE A 339 9.60 -10.46 -4.27
N SER A 340 10.57 -11.14 -4.91
CA SER A 340 11.22 -10.65 -6.13
C SER A 340 10.57 -11.27 -7.36
N PHE A 341 10.01 -10.42 -8.23
CA PHE A 341 9.41 -10.85 -9.47
C PHE A 341 10.48 -11.32 -10.47
N GLN A 342 10.24 -12.43 -11.17
CA GLN A 342 11.08 -12.85 -12.28
C GLN A 342 10.74 -12.02 -13.53
N LYS A 343 11.69 -11.17 -13.96
CA LYS A 343 11.43 -10.07 -14.91
C LYS A 343 11.44 -10.46 -16.39
N SER A 344 11.40 -11.75 -16.73
CA SER A 344 11.33 -12.14 -18.15
C SER A 344 9.97 -11.75 -18.73
N GLU A 345 9.96 -11.30 -19.98
CA GLU A 345 8.74 -10.90 -20.67
C GLU A 345 7.65 -11.99 -20.61
N SER A 346 8.05 -13.24 -20.83
CA SER A 346 7.18 -14.42 -20.70
C SER A 346 6.51 -14.55 -19.33
N GLN A 347 7.24 -14.24 -18.26
CA GLN A 347 6.74 -14.36 -16.89
C GLN A 347 5.77 -13.23 -16.56
N ILE A 348 6.06 -12.01 -17.05
CA ILE A 348 5.16 -10.86 -16.92
C ILE A 348 3.86 -11.12 -17.70
N ILE A 349 3.94 -11.65 -18.93
CA ILE A 349 2.76 -12.02 -19.72
C ILE A 349 1.96 -13.13 -19.01
N THR A 350 2.62 -14.13 -18.44
CA THR A 350 1.96 -15.19 -17.66
C THR A 350 1.20 -14.61 -16.46
N PHE A 351 1.78 -13.63 -15.76
CA PHE A 351 1.10 -12.91 -14.68
C PHE A 351 -0.12 -12.12 -15.18
N CYS A 352 -0.01 -11.48 -16.35
CA CYS A 352 -1.15 -10.78 -16.94
C CYS A 352 -2.29 -11.75 -17.29
N HIS A 353 -1.98 -12.93 -17.83
CA HIS A 353 -2.99 -13.97 -18.08
C HIS A 353 -3.63 -14.49 -16.79
N TYR A 354 -2.85 -14.65 -15.72
CA TYR A 354 -3.39 -14.98 -14.40
C TYR A 354 -4.41 -13.93 -13.95
N ILE A 355 -4.08 -12.64 -14.02
CA ILE A 355 -5.02 -11.54 -13.70
C ILE A 355 -6.28 -11.62 -14.56
N LYS A 356 -6.14 -11.82 -15.88
CA LYS A 356 -7.29 -11.95 -16.81
C LYS A 356 -8.21 -13.10 -16.44
N GLN A 357 -7.67 -14.21 -15.97
CA GLN A 357 -8.45 -15.34 -15.49
C GLN A 357 -9.22 -14.97 -14.21
N GLN A 358 -8.52 -14.44 -13.20
CA GLN A 358 -9.13 -14.08 -11.93
C GLN A 358 -10.19 -12.96 -12.08
N ALA A 359 -10.00 -12.05 -13.03
CA ALA A 359 -10.92 -10.96 -13.33
C ALA A 359 -12.31 -11.44 -13.80
N LYS A 360 -12.41 -12.66 -14.35
CA LYS A 360 -13.63 -13.25 -14.93
C LYS A 360 -14.28 -14.30 -14.02
N GLU A 361 -13.72 -14.53 -12.84
CA GLU A 361 -14.28 -15.51 -11.90
C GLU A 361 -15.68 -15.06 -11.42
N PRO A 362 -16.73 -15.87 -11.59
CA PRO A 362 -18.09 -15.48 -11.20
C PRO A 362 -18.22 -15.12 -9.71
N SER A 363 -17.44 -15.78 -8.85
CA SER A 363 -17.41 -15.50 -7.42
C SER A 363 -16.91 -14.10 -7.08
N LEU A 364 -15.98 -13.55 -7.86
CA LEU A 364 -15.53 -12.16 -7.70
C LEU A 364 -16.67 -11.19 -8.00
N ILE A 365 -17.35 -11.39 -9.14
CA ILE A 365 -18.44 -10.51 -9.59
C ILE A 365 -19.56 -10.53 -8.55
N GLN A 366 -19.99 -11.72 -8.13
CA GLN A 366 -21.02 -11.88 -7.10
C GLN A 366 -20.63 -11.17 -5.78
N THR A 367 -19.39 -11.34 -5.32
CA THR A 367 -18.93 -10.71 -4.07
C THR A 367 -18.91 -9.18 -4.19
N LEU A 368 -18.52 -8.63 -5.35
CA LEU A 368 -18.51 -7.19 -5.58
C LEU A 368 -19.93 -6.60 -5.61
N ASP A 369 -20.88 -7.33 -6.18
CA ASP A 369 -22.30 -6.95 -6.20
C ASP A 369 -22.87 -6.93 -4.77
N GLU A 370 -22.57 -7.95 -3.95
CA GLU A 370 -22.98 -8.01 -2.54
C GLU A 370 -22.37 -6.86 -1.71
N ILE A 371 -21.09 -6.53 -1.95
CA ILE A 371 -20.37 -5.47 -1.23
C ILE A 371 -20.89 -4.06 -1.53
N SER A 372 -21.49 -3.85 -2.72
CA SER A 372 -22.02 -2.55 -3.14
C SER A 372 -23.13 -1.99 -2.23
N SER A 373 -23.63 -2.79 -1.28
CA SER A 373 -24.63 -2.46 -0.26
C SER A 373 -24.07 -1.94 1.09
N SER A 374 -22.74 -1.94 1.29
CA SER A 374 -22.09 -1.65 2.59
C SER A 374 -22.14 -0.16 2.99
N ASP A 375 -22.25 0.16 4.29
CA ASP A 375 -22.16 1.55 4.78
C ASP A 375 -20.79 2.22 4.54
N LEU A 376 -19.71 1.42 4.53
CA LEU A 376 -18.34 1.90 4.23
C LEU A 376 -18.19 2.38 2.79
N TYR A 377 -19.14 2.02 1.92
CA TYR A 377 -19.23 2.44 0.54
C TYR A 377 -19.50 3.94 0.38
N ASN A 378 -20.07 4.59 1.40
CA ASN A 378 -20.57 5.96 1.29
C ASN A 378 -19.59 7.03 1.81
N ASP A 379 -18.45 6.64 2.40
CA ASP A 379 -17.42 7.61 2.78
C ASP A 379 -16.53 8.02 1.58
N VAL A 380 -15.99 9.24 1.64
CA VAL A 380 -15.17 9.82 0.54
C VAL A 380 -13.71 9.37 0.57
N PHE A 381 -13.29 8.59 1.57
CA PHE A 381 -11.89 8.27 1.81
C PHE A 381 -11.38 7.12 0.94
N MET A 382 -10.16 7.25 0.46
CA MET A 382 -9.56 6.34 -0.53
C MET A 382 -8.26 5.69 -0.06
N LYS A 383 -8.09 5.47 1.25
CA LYS A 383 -7.00 4.64 1.75
C LYS A 383 -7.07 3.23 1.11
N MET A 384 -5.92 2.61 0.87
CA MET A 384 -5.75 1.34 0.16
C MET A 384 -5.59 0.12 1.09
N THR A 385 -5.32 0.30 2.38
CA THR A 385 -5.19 -0.74 3.39
C THR A 385 -6.06 -0.47 4.62
N LEU A 386 -6.60 -1.54 5.21
CA LEU A 386 -7.40 -1.45 6.42
C LEU A 386 -6.49 -1.14 7.61
N PHE A 387 -5.43 -1.93 7.77
CA PHE A 387 -4.55 -1.94 8.93
C PHE A 387 -3.44 -0.87 8.85
N ASP A 388 -3.75 0.35 9.27
CA ASP A 388 -2.75 1.43 9.29
C ASP A 388 -1.95 1.43 10.60
N ILE A 389 -0.62 1.24 10.51
CA ILE A 389 0.27 1.23 11.68
C ILE A 389 0.57 2.67 12.11
N GLN A 390 0.00 3.05 13.25
CA GLN A 390 0.10 4.38 13.82
C GLN A 390 1.13 4.44 14.94
N ILE A 391 2.11 5.33 14.81
CA ILE A 391 3.11 5.63 15.84
C ILE A 391 2.66 6.85 16.65
N SER A 392 2.71 6.72 17.98
CA SER A 392 2.21 7.67 18.98
C SER A 392 3.14 8.81 19.36
#